data_AF-A0A512BHW9-F1
#
_entry.id   AF-A0A512BHW9-F1
#
_cell.length_a   1.000
_cell.length_b   1.000
_cell.length_c   1.000
_cell.angle_alpha   90.00
_cell.angle_beta   90.00
_cell.angle_gamma   90.00
#
_symmetry.space_group_name_H-M   'P 1'
#
loop_
_entity.id
_entity.type
_entity.pdbx_description
1 polymer ?
#
loop_
_entity_poly.entity_id
_entity_poly.type
_entity_poly.pdbx_seq_one_letter_code
_entity_poly.pdbx_strand_id
1 'polypeptide(L)'
;MTQVEMLEILKKRPSIHELYYGAFIQEPLLIKKDLFAIPLKPLGFASQANYLAQYTLEIGRTSFDEDGLNNLIAQGVKALPVIAIVCLHEDDASPQELEIKAKERLDKANRILSWASGDNLTPFGILTLTKVASFFRLIVPHSNSRLRLGFGNTGKDFQSQISNLTKVIEEDEHFYFGISIFQDALREVNPQFKVAKFFSCLECFAYRIKSKERPSRKAVKYLLGLEQGAISEVVIDGNKYIYDVIEIAGRVRDKLFHGVQFTENNLIAEAKGAIELYDTYPHQIASSIQNYCELEIARWSNGTSRGLKQPD
;
A
#
# COMPACT_ATOMS: atom_id res chain seq x y z
N MET A 1 -33.55 -2.10 -2.25
CA MET A 1 -33.45 -1.34 -3.53
C MET A 1 -33.64 -2.31 -4.68
N THR A 2 -34.48 -1.99 -5.66
CA THR A 2 -34.75 -2.85 -6.83
C THR A 2 -33.64 -2.77 -7.87
N GLN A 3 -33.57 -3.74 -8.80
CA GLN A 3 -32.61 -3.71 -9.91
C GLN A 3 -32.79 -2.46 -10.80
N VAL A 4 -34.02 -1.97 -10.94
CA VAL A 4 -34.32 -0.73 -11.68
C VAL A 4 -33.72 0.48 -10.97
N GLU A 5 -33.93 0.61 -9.66
CA GLU A 5 -33.36 1.71 -8.85
C GLU A 5 -31.82 1.70 -8.87
N MET A 6 -31.19 0.51 -8.84
CA MET A 6 -29.74 0.37 -9.00
C MET A 6 -29.25 0.92 -10.34
N LEU A 7 -29.92 0.54 -11.43
CA LEU A 7 -29.58 1.00 -12.77
C LEU A 7 -29.77 2.51 -12.90
N GLU A 8 -30.81 3.07 -12.29
CA GLU A 8 -31.01 4.52 -12.24
C GLU A 8 -29.85 5.21 -11.53
N ILE A 9 -29.39 4.73 -10.38
CA ILE A 9 -28.23 5.31 -9.69
C ILE A 9 -26.96 5.20 -10.53
N LEU A 10 -26.68 4.03 -11.12
CA LEU A 10 -25.51 3.81 -11.97
C LEU A 10 -25.51 4.65 -13.26
N LYS A 11 -26.68 5.15 -13.68
CA LYS A 11 -26.82 6.02 -14.85
C LYS A 11 -26.80 7.51 -14.51
N LYS A 12 -26.91 7.89 -13.23
CA LYS A 12 -26.90 9.30 -12.81
C LYS A 12 -25.60 9.97 -13.19
N ARG A 13 -25.71 11.23 -13.59
CA ARG A 13 -24.62 12.10 -14.05
C ARG A 13 -24.74 13.47 -13.38
N PRO A 14 -23.64 14.14 -13.05
CA PRO A 14 -22.26 13.63 -13.05
C PRO A 14 -21.98 12.63 -11.91
N SER A 15 -21.09 11.67 -12.14
CA SER A 15 -20.70 10.69 -11.11
C SER A 15 -19.28 10.13 -11.32
N ILE A 16 -18.68 9.68 -10.22
CA ILE A 16 -17.46 8.89 -10.19
C ILE A 16 -17.78 7.53 -9.61
N HIS A 17 -17.41 6.47 -10.35
CA HIS A 17 -17.52 5.10 -9.88
C HIS A 17 -16.11 4.54 -9.72
N GLU A 18 -15.78 4.08 -8.52
CA GLU A 18 -14.57 3.30 -8.30
C GLU A 18 -14.96 1.84 -8.08
N LEU A 19 -14.38 0.96 -8.90
CA LEU A 19 -14.68 -0.46 -8.90
C LEU A 19 -13.65 -1.20 -8.05
N TYR A 20 -14.16 -2.02 -7.15
CA TYR A 20 -13.36 -2.80 -6.21
C TYR A 20 -13.70 -4.28 -6.31
N TYR A 21 -12.70 -5.14 -6.10
CA TYR A 21 -12.94 -6.54 -5.75
C TYR A 21 -12.60 -6.80 -4.28
N GLY A 22 -13.21 -7.83 -3.69
CA GLY A 22 -12.94 -8.30 -2.32
C GLY A 22 -14.08 -8.05 -1.33
N ALA A 23 -14.94 -7.05 -1.57
CA ALA A 23 -16.14 -6.85 -0.75
C ALA A 23 -17.32 -7.70 -1.20
N PHE A 24 -17.80 -8.56 -0.31
CA PHE A 24 -19.09 -9.22 -0.50
C PHE A 24 -20.21 -8.43 0.20
N ILE A 25 -20.98 -7.65 -0.57
CA ILE A 25 -22.24 -7.05 -0.12
C ILE A 25 -23.40 -7.68 -0.90
N GLN A 26 -24.50 -7.97 -0.22
CA GLN A 26 -25.63 -8.70 -0.82
C GLN A 26 -26.64 -7.79 -1.52
N GLU A 27 -26.68 -6.52 -1.11
CA GLU A 27 -27.62 -5.54 -1.63
C GLU A 27 -26.97 -4.15 -1.77
N PRO A 28 -27.57 -3.24 -2.56
CA PRO A 28 -27.09 -1.87 -2.68
C PRO A 28 -27.21 -1.12 -1.35
N LEU A 29 -26.15 -0.42 -0.97
CA LEU A 29 -26.09 0.35 0.26
C LEU A 29 -26.00 1.84 -0.05
N LEU A 30 -26.86 2.64 0.60
CA LEU A 30 -26.71 4.09 0.68
C LEU A 30 -25.75 4.40 1.83
N ILE A 31 -24.53 4.85 1.52
CA ILE A 31 -23.54 5.24 2.55
C ILE A 31 -23.82 6.67 3.03
N LYS A 32 -24.08 7.58 2.08
CA LYS A 32 -24.51 8.96 2.29
C LYS A 32 -25.43 9.39 1.15
N LYS A 33 -26.09 10.55 1.27
CA LYS A 33 -27.08 11.10 0.32
C LYS A 33 -26.70 10.91 -1.17
N ASP A 34 -25.42 11.02 -1.49
CA ASP A 34 -24.81 11.03 -2.81
C ASP A 34 -23.65 10.02 -2.93
N LEU A 35 -23.63 8.98 -2.08
CA LEU A 35 -22.59 7.96 -2.05
C LEU A 35 -23.20 6.57 -1.83
N PHE A 36 -22.97 5.68 -2.78
CA PHE A 36 -23.58 4.34 -2.80
C PHE A 36 -22.52 3.26 -2.95
N ALA A 37 -22.76 2.07 -2.38
CA ALA A 37 -22.04 0.85 -2.73
C ALA A 37 -23.00 -0.11 -3.44
N ILE A 38 -22.66 -0.52 -4.65
CA ILE A 38 -23.55 -1.30 -5.51
C ILE A 38 -22.84 -2.62 -5.85
N PRO A 39 -23.40 -3.79 -5.46
CA PRO A 39 -22.83 -5.07 -5.86
C PRO A 39 -22.94 -5.26 -7.36
N LEU A 40 -21.86 -5.74 -7.97
CA LEU A 40 -21.76 -6.09 -9.38
C LEU A 40 -21.56 -7.59 -9.55
N LYS A 41 -21.55 -8.05 -10.80
CA LYS A 41 -21.21 -9.44 -11.12
C LYS A 41 -19.77 -9.72 -10.66
N PRO A 42 -19.51 -10.80 -9.89
CA PRO A 42 -18.15 -11.19 -9.51
C PRO A 42 -17.25 -11.42 -10.74
N LEU A 43 -15.94 -11.19 -10.59
CA LEU A 43 -14.97 -11.48 -11.65
C LEU A 43 -14.77 -12.99 -11.82
N GLY A 44 -14.92 -13.75 -10.74
CA GLY A 44 -14.57 -15.15 -10.68
C GLY A 44 -13.05 -15.39 -10.74
N PHE A 45 -12.67 -16.65 -10.96
CA PHE A 45 -11.27 -17.11 -10.93
C PHE A 45 -10.82 -17.79 -12.25
N ALA A 46 -11.62 -17.68 -13.32
CA ALA A 46 -11.39 -18.42 -14.57
C ALA A 46 -10.02 -18.14 -15.21
N SER A 47 -9.58 -16.87 -15.22
CA SER A 47 -8.26 -16.49 -15.75
C SER A 47 -7.11 -17.18 -15.04
N GLN A 48 -7.16 -17.27 -13.72
CA GLN A 48 -6.12 -17.90 -12.91
C GLN A 48 -6.16 -19.42 -13.04
N ALA A 49 -7.35 -20.02 -13.11
CA ALA A 49 -7.52 -21.44 -13.37
C ALA A 49 -6.89 -21.85 -14.71
N ASN A 50 -7.20 -21.09 -15.76
CA ASN A 50 -6.65 -21.31 -17.10
C ASN A 50 -5.13 -21.11 -17.14
N TYR A 51 -4.61 -20.09 -16.44
CA TYR A 51 -3.17 -19.87 -16.36
C TYR A 51 -2.44 -21.03 -15.67
N LEU A 52 -3.02 -21.60 -14.60
CA LEU A 52 -2.46 -22.78 -13.93
C LEU A 52 -2.45 -24.02 -14.83
N ALA A 53 -3.52 -24.22 -15.62
CA ALA A 53 -3.58 -25.30 -16.60
C ALA A 53 -2.50 -25.13 -17.69
N GLN A 54 -2.33 -23.90 -18.21
CA GLN A 54 -1.26 -23.57 -19.15
C GLN A 54 0.12 -23.84 -18.56
N TYR A 55 0.39 -23.36 -17.34
CA TYR A 55 1.65 -23.62 -16.64
C TYR A 55 1.91 -25.12 -16.45
N THR A 56 0.86 -25.92 -16.20
CA THR A 56 0.95 -27.38 -16.07
C THR A 56 1.36 -28.05 -17.38
N LEU A 57 0.80 -27.62 -18.51
CA LEU A 57 1.19 -28.10 -19.83
C LEU A 57 2.63 -27.70 -20.18
N GLU A 58 2.96 -26.42 -20.01
CA GLU A 58 4.22 -25.84 -20.49
C GLU A 58 5.42 -26.27 -19.64
N ILE A 59 5.27 -26.18 -18.31
CA ILE A 59 6.35 -26.42 -17.36
C ILE A 59 6.28 -27.84 -16.80
N GLY A 60 5.09 -28.26 -16.35
CA GLY A 60 4.87 -29.61 -15.84
C GLY A 60 4.95 -30.70 -16.90
N ARG A 61 4.80 -30.34 -18.19
CA ARG A 61 4.81 -31.24 -19.35
C ARG A 61 3.88 -32.45 -19.20
N THR A 62 2.78 -32.24 -18.48
CA THR A 62 1.78 -33.26 -18.20
C THR A 62 0.43 -32.74 -18.64
N SER A 63 -0.45 -33.65 -19.05
CA SER A 63 -1.87 -33.33 -19.21
C SER A 63 -2.44 -32.86 -17.87
N PHE A 64 -3.39 -31.94 -17.93
CA PHE A 64 -4.22 -31.58 -16.80
C PHE A 64 -5.61 -32.21 -16.95
N ASP A 65 -6.30 -32.36 -15.83
CA ASP A 65 -7.68 -32.83 -15.79
C ASP A 65 -8.63 -31.71 -16.24
N GLU A 66 -9.23 -31.87 -17.43
CA GLU A 66 -10.18 -30.90 -18.00
C GLU A 66 -11.46 -30.78 -17.14
N ASP A 67 -11.94 -31.89 -16.59
CA ASP A 67 -13.11 -31.89 -15.72
C ASP A 67 -12.79 -31.18 -14.40
N GLY A 68 -11.59 -31.43 -13.86
CA GLY A 68 -11.04 -30.70 -12.71
C GLY A 68 -10.95 -29.20 -12.94
N LEU A 69 -10.48 -28.76 -14.12
CA LEU A 69 -10.41 -27.35 -14.51
C LEU A 69 -11.81 -26.72 -14.61
N ASN A 70 -12.74 -27.38 -15.30
CA ASN A 70 -14.10 -26.89 -15.46
C ASN A 70 -14.81 -26.78 -14.11
N ASN A 71 -14.61 -27.76 -13.21
CA ASN A 71 -15.11 -27.72 -11.84
C ASN A 71 -14.51 -26.55 -11.05
N LEU A 72 -13.20 -26.31 -11.16
CA LEU A 72 -12.53 -25.19 -10.49
C LEU A 72 -13.06 -23.82 -10.97
N ILE A 73 -13.28 -23.67 -12.28
CA ILE A 73 -13.89 -22.47 -12.86
C ILE A 73 -15.31 -22.29 -12.32
N ALA A 74 -16.12 -23.36 -12.31
CA ALA A 74 -17.50 -23.33 -11.83
C ALA A 74 -17.61 -22.97 -10.34
N GLN A 75 -16.76 -23.57 -9.49
CA GLN A 75 -16.67 -23.24 -8.07
C GLN A 75 -16.21 -21.78 -7.86
N GLY A 76 -15.31 -21.32 -8.72
CA GLY A 76 -14.77 -19.96 -8.71
C GLY A 76 -15.69 -18.89 -9.26
N VAL A 77 -16.90 -19.19 -9.78
CA VAL A 77 -17.77 -18.16 -10.41
C VAL A 77 -18.16 -17.04 -9.44
N LYS A 78 -18.29 -17.36 -8.15
CA LYS A 78 -18.61 -16.39 -7.09
C LYS A 78 -17.36 -15.83 -6.40
N ALA A 79 -16.17 -16.27 -6.79
CA ALA A 79 -14.93 -15.73 -6.26
C ALA A 79 -14.75 -14.27 -6.70
N LEU A 80 -13.99 -13.50 -5.91
CA LEU A 80 -13.71 -12.09 -6.17
C LEU A 80 -15.00 -11.28 -6.40
N PRO A 81 -15.84 -11.13 -5.36
CA PRO A 81 -17.03 -10.30 -5.43
C PRO A 81 -16.63 -8.86 -5.79
N VAL A 82 -17.45 -8.22 -6.61
CA VAL A 82 -17.18 -6.87 -7.13
C VAL A 82 -18.23 -5.91 -6.61
N ILE A 83 -17.79 -4.72 -6.23
CA ILE A 83 -18.68 -3.61 -5.94
C ILE A 83 -18.25 -2.37 -6.73
N ALA A 84 -19.20 -1.50 -7.03
CA ALA A 84 -18.93 -0.12 -7.43
C ALA A 84 -19.28 0.81 -6.27
N ILE A 85 -18.33 1.63 -5.84
CA ILE A 85 -18.63 2.78 -4.98
C ILE A 85 -18.94 3.96 -5.91
N VAL A 86 -20.17 4.46 -5.86
CA VAL A 86 -20.69 5.51 -6.75
C VAL A 86 -20.84 6.80 -5.96
N CYS A 87 -20.05 7.80 -6.33
CA CYS A 87 -20.09 9.16 -5.82
C CYS A 87 -20.80 10.07 -6.83
N LEU A 88 -21.99 10.57 -6.49
CA LEU A 88 -22.74 11.51 -7.32
C LEU A 88 -22.27 12.94 -7.05
N HIS A 89 -22.27 13.77 -8.08
CA HIS A 89 -21.95 15.19 -7.99
C HIS A 89 -23.12 16.04 -8.48
N GLU A 90 -23.32 17.21 -7.87
CA GLU A 90 -24.33 18.18 -8.30
C GLU A 90 -23.83 19.00 -9.50
N ASP A 91 -22.52 19.32 -9.52
CA ASP A 91 -21.87 20.11 -10.55
C ASP A 91 -21.10 19.25 -11.55
N ASP A 92 -21.08 19.67 -12.82
CA ASP A 92 -20.22 19.09 -13.85
C ASP A 92 -18.85 19.78 -13.84
N ALA A 93 -17.81 19.01 -14.13
CA ALA A 93 -16.43 19.52 -14.18
C ALA A 93 -15.60 18.61 -15.09
N SER A 94 -14.31 18.94 -15.26
CA SER A 94 -13.40 18.02 -15.97
C SER A 94 -13.31 16.68 -15.21
N PRO A 95 -13.03 15.56 -15.91
CA PRO A 95 -12.91 14.26 -15.25
C PRO A 95 -11.91 14.25 -14.08
N GLN A 96 -10.78 14.94 -14.24
CA GLN A 96 -9.74 15.05 -13.23
C GLN A 96 -10.24 15.77 -11.97
N GLU A 97 -10.98 16.86 -12.14
CA GLU A 97 -11.55 17.61 -11.01
C GLU A 97 -12.62 16.82 -10.26
N LEU A 98 -13.48 16.10 -10.99
CA LEU A 98 -14.48 15.22 -10.37
C LEU A 98 -13.82 14.10 -9.56
N GLU A 99 -12.80 13.45 -10.11
CA GLU A 99 -12.03 12.42 -9.39
C GLU A 99 -11.36 12.98 -8.12
N ILE A 100 -10.75 14.17 -8.19
CA ILE A 100 -10.15 14.83 -7.01
C ILE A 100 -11.20 15.11 -5.93
N LYS A 101 -12.37 15.65 -6.32
CA LYS A 101 -13.48 15.94 -5.39
C LYS A 101 -14.06 14.67 -4.75
N ALA A 102 -14.08 13.55 -5.48
CA ALA A 102 -14.61 12.28 -4.98
C ALA A 102 -13.63 11.52 -4.09
N LYS A 103 -12.31 11.69 -4.29
CA LYS A 103 -11.24 10.87 -3.70
C LYS A 103 -11.39 10.63 -2.20
N GLU A 104 -11.49 11.68 -1.40
CA GLU A 104 -11.57 11.54 0.06
C GLU A 104 -12.82 10.75 0.51
N ARG A 105 -13.94 10.93 -0.22
CA ARG A 105 -15.21 10.26 0.08
C ARG A 105 -15.16 8.79 -0.31
N LEU A 106 -14.57 8.47 -1.46
CA LEU A 106 -14.33 7.11 -1.92
C LEU A 106 -13.38 6.37 -0.97
N ASP A 107 -12.28 7.00 -0.55
CA ASP A 107 -11.33 6.45 0.42
C ASP A 107 -12.00 6.13 1.78
N LYS A 108 -12.85 7.03 2.27
CA LYS A 108 -13.62 6.81 3.51
C LYS A 108 -14.65 5.69 3.37
N ALA A 109 -15.38 5.65 2.24
CA ALA A 109 -16.34 4.59 1.97
C ALA A 109 -15.64 3.23 1.87
N ASN A 110 -14.51 3.14 1.17
CA ASN A 110 -13.69 1.95 1.09
C ASN A 110 -13.36 1.42 2.50
N ARG A 111 -12.82 2.26 3.40
CA ARG A 111 -12.48 1.83 4.78
C ARG A 111 -13.67 1.28 5.56
N ILE A 112 -14.83 1.93 5.47
CA ILE A 112 -16.05 1.50 6.17
C ILE A 112 -16.55 0.18 5.58
N LEU A 113 -16.53 0.04 4.25
CA LEU A 113 -16.94 -1.17 3.57
C LEU A 113 -15.98 -2.32 3.85
N SER A 114 -14.66 -2.08 3.91
CA SER A 114 -13.68 -3.12 4.28
C SER A 114 -13.98 -3.69 5.66
N TRP A 115 -14.31 -2.82 6.63
CA TRP A 115 -14.76 -3.27 7.94
C TRP A 115 -16.06 -4.06 7.87
N ALA A 116 -17.06 -3.56 7.13
CA ALA A 116 -18.37 -4.19 7.03
C ALA A 116 -18.34 -5.54 6.30
N SER A 117 -17.50 -5.70 5.28
CA SER A 117 -17.33 -6.95 4.54
C SER A 117 -16.32 -7.90 5.16
N GLY A 118 -15.55 -7.46 6.15
CA GLY A 118 -14.52 -8.26 6.80
C GLY A 118 -13.29 -8.56 5.93
N ASP A 119 -13.10 -7.83 4.83
CA ASP A 119 -12.00 -8.04 3.88
C ASP A 119 -11.58 -6.71 3.25
N ASN A 120 -10.36 -6.64 2.71
CA ASN A 120 -9.86 -5.44 2.04
C ASN A 120 -10.48 -5.31 0.64
N LEU A 121 -10.95 -4.10 0.33
CA LEU A 121 -11.35 -3.76 -1.03
C LEU A 121 -10.14 -3.30 -1.83
N THR A 122 -9.87 -3.96 -2.94
CA THR A 122 -8.81 -3.56 -3.87
C THR A 122 -9.40 -2.86 -5.09
N PRO A 123 -9.09 -1.58 -5.32
CA PRO A 123 -9.58 -0.86 -6.47
C PRO A 123 -8.86 -1.32 -7.74
N PHE A 124 -9.58 -1.45 -8.85
CA PHE A 124 -9.01 -1.87 -10.13
C PHE A 124 -9.44 -1.00 -11.32
N GLY A 125 -10.48 -0.18 -11.17
CA GLY A 125 -10.97 0.66 -12.25
C GLY A 125 -11.74 1.88 -11.75
N ILE A 126 -11.68 2.94 -12.54
CA ILE A 126 -12.47 4.16 -12.34
C ILE A 126 -13.27 4.42 -13.61
N LEU A 127 -14.55 4.71 -13.44
CA LEU A 127 -15.45 5.22 -14.46
C LEU A 127 -15.93 6.61 -14.03
N THR A 128 -15.70 7.59 -14.89
CA THR A 128 -16.10 8.98 -14.70
C THR A 128 -17.18 9.31 -15.71
N LEU A 129 -18.38 9.63 -15.22
CA LEU A 129 -19.51 10.06 -16.03
C LEU A 129 -19.69 11.57 -15.86
N THR A 130 -19.41 12.36 -16.90
CA THR A 130 -19.78 13.79 -16.94
C THR A 130 -21.23 13.94 -17.41
N LYS A 131 -21.77 15.15 -17.53
CA LYS A 131 -23.13 15.30 -18.10
C LYS A 131 -23.25 14.74 -19.53
N VAL A 132 -22.17 14.78 -20.32
CA VAL A 132 -22.21 14.50 -21.76
C VAL A 132 -21.32 13.35 -22.23
N ALA A 133 -20.32 12.94 -21.45
CA ALA A 133 -19.32 11.96 -21.85
C ALA A 133 -19.02 10.94 -20.74
N SER A 134 -18.39 9.83 -21.13
CA SER A 134 -17.93 8.79 -20.21
C SER A 134 -16.45 8.55 -20.43
N PHE A 135 -15.68 8.48 -19.34
CA PHE A 135 -14.26 8.18 -19.34
C PHE A 135 -14.00 7.01 -18.41
N PHE A 136 -13.10 6.10 -18.78
CA PHE A 136 -12.73 4.99 -17.91
C PHE A 136 -11.23 4.76 -17.96
N ARG A 137 -10.69 4.30 -16.84
CA ARG A 137 -9.29 3.89 -16.73
C ARG A 137 -9.16 2.73 -15.76
N LEU A 138 -8.24 1.83 -16.06
CA LEU A 138 -7.80 0.85 -15.08
C LEU A 138 -6.87 1.52 -14.08
N ILE A 139 -7.02 1.17 -12.82
CA ILE A 139 -5.98 1.43 -11.84
C ILE A 139 -4.94 0.36 -12.07
N VAL A 140 -3.87 0.75 -12.78
CA VAL A 140 -2.77 -0.16 -13.08
C VAL A 140 -2.24 -0.67 -11.73
N PRO A 141 -2.18 -1.99 -11.50
CA PRO A 141 -1.54 -2.51 -10.30
C PRO A 141 -0.14 -1.91 -10.25
N HIS A 142 0.30 -1.47 -9.06
CA HIS A 142 1.64 -0.90 -8.89
C HIS A 142 2.65 -1.79 -9.62
N SER A 143 3.39 -1.22 -10.58
CA SER A 143 4.30 -2.03 -11.38
C SER A 143 5.29 -2.71 -10.45
N ASN A 144 5.19 -4.04 -10.35
CA ASN A 144 6.15 -4.84 -9.60
C ASN A 144 7.50 -4.96 -10.34
N SER A 145 7.63 -4.34 -11.52
CA SER A 145 8.87 -4.29 -12.31
C SER A 145 9.88 -3.26 -11.77
N ARG A 146 9.89 -3.00 -10.47
CA ARG A 146 10.84 -2.06 -9.87
C ARG A 146 12.22 -2.71 -9.79
N LEU A 147 13.24 -1.98 -10.26
CA LEU A 147 14.63 -2.28 -9.94
C LEU A 147 14.86 -1.88 -8.48
N ARG A 148 15.11 -2.87 -7.63
CA ARG A 148 15.42 -2.63 -6.21
C ARG A 148 16.82 -2.03 -6.09
N LEU A 149 17.02 -1.19 -5.07
CA LEU A 149 18.36 -0.70 -4.72
C LEU A 149 19.23 -1.91 -4.30
N GLY A 150 20.34 -2.17 -5.00
CA GLY A 150 21.20 -3.34 -4.80
C GLY A 150 21.79 -3.91 -6.11
N PHE A 151 22.09 -5.21 -6.14
CA PHE A 151 22.75 -5.92 -7.25
C PHE A 151 21.82 -6.28 -8.43
N GLY A 152 20.70 -5.56 -8.60
CA GLY A 152 19.66 -5.90 -9.57
C GLY A 152 18.82 -7.12 -9.17
N ASN A 153 17.92 -7.56 -10.05
CA ASN A 153 16.95 -8.65 -9.80
C ASN A 153 17.36 -9.98 -10.49
N THR A 154 18.64 -10.15 -10.83
CA THR A 154 19.13 -11.26 -11.67
C THR A 154 20.57 -11.66 -11.33
N GLY A 155 20.98 -12.87 -11.72
CA GLY A 155 22.37 -13.31 -11.62
C GLY A 155 22.74 -13.91 -10.26
N LYS A 156 24.03 -14.24 -10.11
CA LYS A 156 24.55 -14.95 -8.93
C LYS A 156 24.43 -14.13 -7.64
N ASP A 157 24.72 -12.82 -7.71
CA ASP A 157 24.66 -11.95 -6.54
C ASP A 157 23.23 -11.90 -5.96
N PHE A 158 22.22 -11.76 -6.83
CA PHE A 158 20.82 -11.81 -6.41
C PHE A 158 20.46 -13.16 -5.76
N GLN A 159 20.89 -14.28 -6.35
CA GLN A 159 20.65 -15.62 -5.76
C GLN A 159 21.32 -15.78 -4.38
N SER A 160 22.56 -15.32 -4.23
CA SER A 160 23.27 -15.34 -2.94
C SER A 160 22.56 -14.47 -1.90
N GLN A 161 22.07 -13.30 -2.28
CA GLN A 161 21.28 -12.45 -1.38
C GLN A 161 20.00 -13.15 -0.90
N ILE A 162 19.24 -13.76 -1.80
CA ILE A 162 18.03 -14.52 -1.44
C ILE A 162 18.38 -15.66 -0.49
N SER A 163 19.41 -16.46 -0.80
CA SER A 163 19.85 -17.57 0.06
C SER A 163 20.25 -17.10 1.46
N ASN A 164 20.98 -15.98 1.56
CA ASN A 164 21.38 -15.42 2.83
C ASN A 164 20.19 -14.89 3.62
N LEU A 165 19.25 -14.19 2.96
CA LEU A 165 18.04 -13.68 3.60
C LEU A 165 17.14 -14.80 4.10
N THR A 166 17.00 -15.90 3.35
CA THR A 166 16.26 -17.09 3.81
C THR A 166 16.86 -17.63 5.10
N LYS A 167 18.18 -17.79 5.15
CA LYS A 167 18.88 -18.24 6.36
C LYS A 167 18.65 -17.28 7.54
N VAL A 168 18.76 -15.97 7.33
CA VAL A 168 18.53 -14.98 8.39
C VAL A 168 17.08 -15.04 8.89
N ILE A 169 16.09 -15.20 8.01
CA ILE A 169 14.68 -15.33 8.38
C ILE A 169 14.44 -16.56 9.25
N GLU A 170 15.11 -17.67 8.97
CA GLU A 170 15.03 -18.90 9.76
C GLU A 170 15.69 -18.77 11.14
N GLU A 171 16.74 -17.95 11.26
CA GLU A 171 17.55 -17.80 12.47
C GLU A 171 17.15 -16.59 13.36
N ASP A 172 16.44 -15.59 12.81
CA ASP A 172 16.12 -14.34 13.51
C ASP A 172 14.65 -13.92 13.33
N GLU A 173 13.84 -14.21 14.35
CA GLU A 173 12.40 -13.88 14.39
C GLU A 173 12.14 -12.37 14.26
N HIS A 174 13.01 -11.51 14.81
CA HIS A 174 12.82 -10.06 14.72
C HIS A 174 13.06 -9.57 13.29
N PHE A 175 14.05 -10.14 12.60
CA PHE A 175 14.27 -9.87 11.19
C PHE A 175 13.08 -10.35 10.35
N TYR A 176 12.59 -11.57 10.57
CA TYR A 176 11.43 -12.11 9.86
C TYR A 176 10.17 -11.25 10.08
N PHE A 177 9.92 -10.84 11.32
CA PHE A 177 8.83 -9.91 11.64
C PHE A 177 9.02 -8.56 10.93
N GLY A 178 10.24 -8.03 10.87
CA GLY A 178 10.57 -6.82 10.11
C GLY A 178 10.29 -6.94 8.61
N ILE A 179 10.60 -8.08 7.99
CA ILE A 179 10.26 -8.39 6.58
C ILE A 179 8.75 -8.44 6.38
N SER A 180 8.02 -9.03 7.33
CA SER A 180 6.55 -9.09 7.29
C SER A 180 5.93 -7.68 7.35
N ILE A 181 6.42 -6.81 8.25
CA ILE A 181 6.01 -5.41 8.31
C ILE A 181 6.35 -4.67 7.01
N PHE A 182 7.52 -4.92 6.42
CA PHE A 182 7.89 -4.31 5.13
C PHE A 182 6.88 -4.69 4.03
N GLN A 183 6.49 -5.96 3.96
CA GLN A 183 5.48 -6.44 3.01
C GLN A 183 4.11 -5.76 3.24
N ASP A 184 3.68 -5.61 4.48
CA ASP A 184 2.44 -4.92 4.81
C ASP A 184 2.49 -3.42 4.54
N ALA A 185 3.65 -2.80 4.71
CA ALA A 185 3.88 -1.39 4.37
C ALA A 185 3.77 -1.15 2.86
N LEU A 186 4.26 -2.08 2.01
CA LEU A 186 4.12 -1.97 0.55
C LEU A 186 2.66 -1.94 0.10
N ARG A 187 1.78 -2.69 0.79
CA ARG A 187 0.35 -2.79 0.48
C ARG A 187 -0.50 -1.65 1.06
N GLU A 188 0.03 -0.89 2.02
CA GLU A 188 -0.72 0.20 2.65
C GLU A 188 -1.07 1.30 1.64
N VAL A 189 -2.35 1.64 1.52
CA VAL A 189 -2.79 2.64 0.54
C VAL A 189 -2.53 4.06 1.04
N ASN A 190 -2.60 4.27 2.36
CA ASN A 190 -2.40 5.58 2.93
C ASN A 190 -0.89 5.88 3.13
N PRO A 191 -0.34 6.90 2.44
CA PRO A 191 1.08 7.21 2.50
C PRO A 191 1.55 7.65 3.89
N GLN A 192 0.69 8.23 4.74
CA GLN A 192 1.03 8.57 6.12
C GLN A 192 1.20 7.32 7.00
N PHE A 193 0.31 6.34 6.85
CA PHE A 193 0.47 5.05 7.54
C PHE A 193 1.65 4.24 6.98
N LYS A 194 1.98 4.39 5.69
CA LYS A 194 3.22 3.83 5.10
C LYS A 194 4.46 4.31 5.83
N VAL A 195 4.57 5.61 6.12
CA VAL A 195 5.70 6.17 6.89
C VAL A 195 5.86 5.45 8.23
N ALA A 196 4.77 5.30 8.98
CA ALA A 196 4.80 4.65 10.29
C ALA A 196 5.17 3.16 10.21
N LYS A 197 4.62 2.42 9.23
CA LYS A 197 4.93 1.00 9.02
C LYS A 197 6.38 0.78 8.58
N PHE A 198 6.90 1.56 7.64
CA PHE A 198 8.31 1.44 7.23
C PHE A 198 9.27 1.81 8.37
N PHE A 199 8.95 2.82 9.19
CA PHE A 199 9.75 3.09 10.39
C PHE A 199 9.73 1.90 11.36
N SER A 200 8.57 1.27 11.55
CA SER A 200 8.44 0.08 12.40
C SER A 200 9.25 -1.12 11.87
N CYS A 201 9.39 -1.24 10.55
CA CYS A 201 10.29 -2.21 9.93
C CYS A 201 11.77 -1.94 10.29
N LEU A 202 12.23 -0.69 10.16
CA LEU A 202 13.59 -0.31 10.58
C LEU A 202 13.82 -0.52 12.07
N GLU A 203 12.79 -0.31 12.88
CA GLU A 203 12.83 -0.59 14.31
C GLU A 203 13.05 -2.06 14.64
N CYS A 204 12.49 -2.97 13.84
CA CYS A 204 12.76 -4.40 13.94
C CYS A 204 14.20 -4.68 13.58
N PHE A 205 14.73 -4.12 12.49
CA PHE A 205 16.15 -4.31 12.12
C PHE A 205 17.15 -3.70 13.10
N ALA A 206 16.73 -2.69 13.87
CA ALA A 206 17.54 -2.07 14.91
C ALA A 206 17.47 -2.80 16.27
N TYR A 207 16.73 -3.90 16.42
CA TYR A 207 16.37 -4.42 17.75
C TYR A 207 17.57 -4.75 18.65
N ARG A 208 18.64 -5.35 18.09
CA ARG A 208 19.84 -5.73 18.87
C ARG A 208 20.60 -4.54 19.42
N ILE A 209 20.55 -3.39 18.73
CA ILE A 209 21.32 -2.19 19.08
C ILE A 209 20.48 -1.16 19.86
N LYS A 210 19.21 -1.47 20.16
CA LYS A 210 18.34 -0.63 20.98
C LYS A 210 18.72 -0.78 22.46
N SER A 211 18.87 0.34 23.13
CA SER A 211 19.15 0.40 24.57
C SER A 211 18.48 1.62 25.20
N LYS A 212 18.62 1.79 26.52
CA LYS A 212 18.16 3.02 27.20
C LYS A 212 18.90 4.26 26.67
N GLU A 213 20.18 4.14 26.35
CA GLU A 213 21.02 5.22 25.81
C GLU A 213 20.78 5.45 24.32
N ARG A 214 20.44 4.38 23.61
CA ARG A 214 20.11 4.38 22.18
C ARG A 214 18.65 3.94 21.97
N PRO A 215 17.66 4.79 22.29
CA PRO A 215 16.25 4.50 22.03
C PRO A 215 15.96 4.43 20.54
N SER A 216 14.76 3.96 20.19
CA SER A 216 14.32 3.64 18.82
C SER A 216 14.88 4.54 17.70
N ARG A 217 14.57 5.85 17.70
CA ARG A 217 15.04 6.77 16.65
C ARG A 217 16.57 6.86 16.58
N LYS A 218 17.26 6.89 17.73
CA LYS A 218 18.74 6.90 17.76
C LYS A 218 19.30 5.56 17.28
N ALA A 219 18.65 4.44 17.59
CA ALA A 219 19.05 3.12 17.13
C ALA A 219 18.93 2.99 15.61
N VAL A 220 17.82 3.47 15.04
CA VAL A 220 17.63 3.52 13.59
C VAL A 220 18.64 4.46 12.92
N LYS A 221 18.94 5.63 13.50
CA LYS A 221 20.01 6.51 12.97
C LYS A 221 21.38 5.82 13.02
N TYR A 222 21.74 5.16 14.12
CA TYR A 222 22.98 4.37 14.21
C TYR A 222 23.00 3.26 13.17
N LEU A 223 21.91 2.51 13.02
CA LEU A 223 21.74 1.43 12.04
C LEU A 223 22.08 1.90 10.63
N LEU A 224 21.53 3.04 10.24
CA LEU A 224 21.65 3.59 8.90
C LEU A 224 22.98 4.33 8.67
N GLY A 225 23.70 4.71 9.72
CA GLY A 225 24.91 5.54 9.63
C GLY A 225 24.65 7.04 9.60
N LEU A 226 23.56 7.47 10.22
CA LEU A 226 22.95 8.80 10.13
C LEU A 226 23.07 9.62 11.42
N GLU A 227 24.02 9.28 12.29
CA GLU A 227 24.12 9.84 13.66
C GLU A 227 24.49 11.33 13.70
N GLN A 228 25.19 11.83 12.68
CA GLN A 228 25.49 13.25 12.51
C GLN A 228 24.49 13.89 11.54
N GLY A 229 23.27 14.15 12.02
CA GLY A 229 22.29 15.02 11.35
C GLY A 229 21.98 14.63 9.91
N ALA A 230 21.36 13.48 9.69
CA ALA A 230 20.86 13.07 8.38
C ALA A 230 19.64 13.90 7.95
N ILE A 231 19.95 15.11 7.53
CA ILE A 231 19.01 16.06 6.98
C ILE A 231 18.80 15.69 5.51
N SER A 232 17.56 15.35 5.18
CA SER A 232 17.11 15.20 3.79
C SER A 232 16.69 16.56 3.26
N GLU A 233 16.99 16.81 1.99
CA GLU A 233 16.55 18.00 1.27
C GLU A 233 15.74 17.54 0.04
N VAL A 234 14.54 18.10 -0.12
CA VAL A 234 13.70 17.87 -1.30
C VAL A 234 13.18 19.22 -1.78
N VAL A 235 13.19 19.41 -3.10
CA VAL A 235 12.59 20.58 -3.76
C VAL A 235 11.33 20.12 -4.49
N ILE A 236 10.17 20.70 -4.14
CA ILE A 236 8.87 20.38 -4.74
C ILE A 236 8.22 21.69 -5.13
N ASP A 237 7.84 21.84 -6.41
CA ASP A 237 7.18 23.04 -6.94
C ASP A 237 7.90 24.36 -6.58
N GLY A 238 9.23 24.33 -6.51
CA GLY A 238 10.07 25.48 -6.15
C GLY A 238 10.27 25.71 -4.64
N ASN A 239 9.54 25.00 -3.78
CA ASN A 239 9.71 25.05 -2.33
C ASN A 239 10.77 24.04 -1.87
N LYS A 240 11.70 24.50 -1.04
CA LYS A 240 12.78 23.68 -0.48
C LYS A 240 12.41 23.21 0.93
N TYR A 241 12.33 21.90 1.12
CA TYR A 241 12.03 21.25 2.40
C TYR A 241 13.29 20.57 2.93
N ILE A 242 13.69 20.95 4.16
CA ILE A 242 14.85 20.42 4.86
C ILE A 242 14.35 19.71 6.12
N TYR A 243 14.62 18.41 6.27
CA TYR A 243 14.03 17.63 7.36
C TYR A 243 14.81 16.37 7.75
N ASP A 244 14.70 15.96 9.01
CA ASP A 244 15.22 14.68 9.50
C ASP A 244 14.16 13.58 9.34
N VAL A 245 14.26 12.83 8.25
CA VAL A 245 13.31 11.77 7.87
C VAL A 245 13.09 10.73 8.97
N ILE A 246 14.12 10.36 9.74
CA ILE A 246 14.01 9.37 10.81
C ILE A 246 13.30 9.96 12.03
N GLU A 247 13.57 11.23 12.34
CA GLU A 247 12.90 11.92 13.44
C GLU A 247 11.39 12.07 13.18
N ILE A 248 11.01 12.53 11.98
CA ILE A 248 9.60 12.69 11.62
C ILE A 248 8.88 11.36 11.59
N ALA A 249 9.46 10.36 10.94
CA ALA A 249 8.82 9.05 10.84
C ALA A 249 8.60 8.38 12.19
N GLY A 250 9.58 8.47 13.08
CA GLY A 250 9.45 7.95 14.43
C GLY A 250 8.35 8.66 15.22
N ARG A 251 8.21 9.98 15.07
CA ARG A 251 7.13 10.74 15.72
C ARG A 251 5.76 10.44 15.13
N VAL A 252 5.65 10.32 13.81
CA VAL A 252 4.42 9.91 13.11
C VAL A 252 3.98 8.54 13.62
N ARG A 253 4.91 7.58 13.67
CA ARG A 253 4.66 6.24 14.22
C ARG A 253 4.19 6.31 15.69
N ASP A 254 4.90 7.04 16.55
CA ASP A 254 4.57 7.19 17.97
C ASP A 254 3.20 7.86 18.21
N LYS A 255 2.69 8.64 17.25
CA LYS A 255 1.35 9.25 17.37
C LYS A 255 0.28 8.34 16.78
N LEU A 256 0.45 7.95 15.52
CA LEU A 256 -0.56 7.17 14.80
C LEU A 256 -0.84 5.81 15.45
N PHE A 257 0.19 5.11 15.94
CA PHE A 257 0.00 3.79 16.56
C PHE A 257 -0.58 3.86 17.97
N HIS A 258 -0.60 5.06 18.57
CA HIS A 258 -1.27 5.32 19.84
C HIS A 258 -2.62 6.03 19.65
N GLY A 259 -3.13 6.10 18.42
CA GLY A 259 -4.42 6.70 18.09
C GLY A 259 -4.44 8.24 18.21
N VAL A 260 -3.28 8.88 18.26
CA VAL A 260 -3.14 10.33 18.36
C VAL A 260 -2.84 10.91 16.99
N GLN A 261 -3.52 11.99 16.62
CA GLN A 261 -3.19 12.73 15.40
C GLN A 261 -1.81 13.39 15.52
N PHE A 262 -0.98 13.21 14.49
CA PHE A 262 0.28 13.93 14.38
C PHE A 262 -0.01 15.37 13.93
N THR A 263 0.49 16.36 14.69
CA THR A 263 0.26 17.79 14.45
C THR A 263 1.55 18.58 14.60
N GLU A 264 1.56 19.84 14.15
CA GLU A 264 2.72 20.74 14.23
C GLU A 264 3.29 20.88 15.65
N ASN A 265 2.44 20.83 16.69
CA ASN A 265 2.84 20.86 18.10
C ASN A 265 3.71 19.66 18.53
N ASN A 266 3.83 18.65 17.67
CA ASN A 266 4.69 17.49 17.90
C ASN A 266 6.11 17.67 17.34
N LEU A 267 6.38 18.79 16.67
CA LEU A 267 7.66 19.11 16.05
C LEU A 267 8.35 20.27 16.77
N ILE A 268 9.68 20.29 16.67
CA ILE A 268 10.49 21.45 17.04
C ILE A 268 10.35 22.55 15.97
N ALA A 269 10.64 23.80 16.30
CA ALA A 269 10.41 24.95 15.41
C ALA A 269 11.08 24.80 14.04
N GLU A 270 12.29 24.23 14.02
CA GLU A 270 13.10 24.00 12.82
C GLU A 270 12.54 22.87 11.94
N ALA A 271 11.73 21.97 12.51
CA ALA A 271 11.15 20.85 11.80
C ALA A 271 9.72 21.13 11.30
N LYS A 272 9.17 22.32 11.54
CA LYS A 272 7.82 22.71 11.12
C LYS A 272 7.62 22.62 9.61
N GLY A 273 8.63 22.95 8.79
CA GLY A 273 8.55 22.76 7.33
C GLY A 273 8.32 21.30 6.91
N ALA A 274 8.61 20.34 7.78
CA ALA A 274 8.33 18.95 7.51
C ALA A 274 6.89 18.50 7.81
N ILE A 275 6.11 19.28 8.59
CA ILE A 275 4.68 19.00 8.76
C ILE A 275 3.94 19.25 7.44
N GLU A 276 4.28 20.34 6.76
CA GLU A 276 3.73 20.68 5.45
C GLU A 276 4.06 19.59 4.43
N LEU A 277 5.32 19.10 4.45
CA LEU A 277 5.73 17.98 3.61
C LEU A 277 4.96 16.68 3.94
N TYR A 278 4.72 16.40 5.23
CA TYR A 278 3.98 15.22 5.66
C TYR A 278 2.48 15.30 5.34
N ASP A 279 1.86 16.47 5.43
CA ASP A 279 0.45 16.67 5.13
C ASP A 279 0.19 16.71 3.63
N THR A 280 1.08 17.36 2.87
CA THR A 280 0.89 17.62 1.43
C THR A 280 1.54 16.55 0.55
N TYR A 281 2.72 16.06 0.93
CA TYR A 281 3.53 15.14 0.13
C TYR A 281 4.05 13.92 0.93
N PRO A 282 3.21 13.20 1.71
CA PRO A 282 3.64 12.09 2.58
C PRO A 282 4.33 10.94 1.82
N HIS A 283 4.06 10.81 0.52
CA HIS A 283 4.69 9.81 -0.34
C HIS A 283 6.21 10.01 -0.49
N GLN A 284 6.71 11.24 -0.39
CA GLN A 284 8.14 11.55 -0.45
C GLN A 284 8.85 10.97 0.78
N ILE A 285 8.28 11.22 1.98
CA ILE A 285 8.79 10.66 3.24
C ILE A 285 8.70 9.13 3.20
N ALA A 286 7.58 8.57 2.75
CA ALA A 286 7.39 7.13 2.64
C ALA A 286 8.42 6.48 1.71
N SER A 287 8.70 7.09 0.55
CA SER A 287 9.69 6.60 -0.41
C SER A 287 11.11 6.62 0.18
N SER A 288 11.50 7.69 0.85
CA SER A 288 12.81 7.79 1.51
C SER A 288 13.02 6.68 2.55
N ILE A 289 12.01 6.40 3.37
CA ILE A 289 12.12 5.34 4.40
C ILE A 289 12.08 3.96 3.79
N GLN A 290 11.24 3.75 2.77
CA GLN A 290 11.25 2.50 2.01
C GLN A 290 12.65 2.20 1.46
N ASN A 291 13.35 3.20 0.91
CA ASN A 291 14.71 3.03 0.42
C ASN A 291 15.69 2.68 1.56
N TYR A 292 15.52 3.25 2.76
CA TYR A 292 16.32 2.84 3.92
C TYR A 292 16.04 1.41 4.37
N CYS A 293 14.78 0.96 4.35
CA CYS A 293 14.43 -0.44 4.60
C CYS A 293 15.11 -1.37 3.58
N GLU A 294 15.02 -1.04 2.29
CA GLU A 294 15.62 -1.83 1.20
C GLU A 294 17.15 -1.92 1.34
N LEU A 295 17.79 -0.78 1.63
CA LEU A 295 19.23 -0.72 1.91
C LEU A 295 19.60 -1.61 3.10
N GLU A 296 18.81 -1.57 4.16
CA GLU A 296 19.09 -2.32 5.37
C GLU A 296 18.89 -3.82 5.15
N ILE A 297 17.84 -4.25 4.45
CA ILE A 297 17.64 -5.64 4.04
C ILE A 297 18.86 -6.14 3.23
N ALA A 298 19.38 -5.34 2.31
CA ALA A 298 20.59 -5.67 1.55
C ALA A 298 21.85 -5.74 2.43
N ARG A 299 21.96 -4.90 3.47
CA ARG A 299 23.08 -4.97 4.43
C ARG A 299 23.02 -6.22 5.29
N TRP A 300 21.82 -6.62 5.72
CA TRP A 300 21.58 -7.87 6.44
C TRP A 300 21.95 -9.08 5.58
N SER A 301 21.52 -9.13 4.32
CA SER A 301 21.87 -10.22 3.39
C SER A 301 23.38 -10.38 3.20
N ASN A 302 24.14 -9.28 3.32
CA ASN A 302 25.58 -9.24 3.09
C ASN A 302 26.40 -9.28 4.40
N GLY A 303 25.77 -9.41 5.56
CA GLY A 303 26.47 -9.41 6.85
C GLY A 303 27.12 -8.07 7.23
N THR A 304 26.73 -6.98 6.59
CA THR A 304 27.32 -5.63 6.80
C THR A 304 26.42 -4.71 7.64
N SER A 305 25.25 -5.19 8.02
CA SER A 305 24.31 -4.45 8.86
C SER A 305 24.93 -4.15 10.23
N ARG A 306 24.78 -2.90 10.67
CA ARG A 306 25.10 -2.52 12.06
C ARG A 306 24.14 -3.13 13.07
N GLY A 307 22.95 -3.56 12.64
CA GLY A 307 21.94 -4.24 13.46
C GLY A 307 22.33 -5.67 13.83
N LEU A 308 23.37 -6.23 13.20
CA LEU A 308 23.95 -7.52 13.58
C LEU A 308 24.86 -7.42 14.81
N LYS A 309 25.32 -6.21 15.17
CA LYS A 309 26.17 -5.97 16.34
C LYS A 309 25.35 -6.11 17.62
N GLN A 310 25.93 -6.74 18.63
CA GLN A 310 25.39 -6.67 19.99
C GLN A 310 25.64 -5.27 20.56
N PRO A 311 24.80 -4.77 21.49
CA PRO A 311 25.06 -3.52 22.16
C PRO A 311 26.27 -3.71 23.09
N ASP A 312 27.28 -2.86 22.92
CA ASP A 312 28.40 -2.73 23.86
C ASP A 312 27.90 -2.29 25.25
#